data_AF-A0A6L8DP31-F1
#
_entry.id   AF-A0A6L8DP31-F1
#
_cell.length_a   1.000
_cell.length_b   1.000
_cell.length_c   1.000
_cell.angle_alpha   90.00
_cell.angle_beta   90.00
_cell.angle_gamma   90.00
#
_symmetry.space_group_name_H-M   'P 1'
#
loop_
_entity.id
_entity.type
_entity.pdbx_description
1 polymer ?
#
loop_
_entity_poly.entity_id
_entity_poly.type
_entity_poly.pdbx_seq_one_letter_code
_entity_poly.pdbx_strand_id
1 'polypeptide(L)'
;MVIDMKTISVGVLDADYESFRQASRTQGRPIAQLIREAMSLYRREHIERRTPLRDVPALAGHRLVADLPRRDELYDEIFPPIDKA
;
A
#
# COMPACT_ATOMS: atom_id res chain seq x y z
N MET A 1 -15.12 -11.50 -5.80
CA MET A 1 -15.02 -10.78 -4.50
C MET A 1 -16.02 -9.63 -4.56
N VAL A 2 -17.11 -9.71 -3.80
CA VAL A 2 -18.11 -8.62 -3.75
C VAL A 2 -17.60 -7.57 -2.79
N ILE A 3 -17.38 -6.35 -3.26
CA ILE A 3 -17.06 -5.21 -2.40
C ILE A 3 -18.40 -4.64 -1.93
N ASP A 4 -18.74 -4.85 -0.66
CA ASP A 4 -19.92 -4.22 -0.06
C ASP A 4 -19.63 -2.73 0.14
N MET A 5 -20.38 -1.88 -0.57
CA MET A 5 -20.22 -0.43 -0.53
C MET A 5 -21.30 0.18 0.35
N LYS A 6 -20.90 0.84 1.44
CA LYS A 6 -21.81 1.57 2.33
C LYS A 6 -21.65 3.07 2.12
N THR A 7 -22.77 3.77 1.97
CA THR A 7 -22.80 5.23 1.87
C THR A 7 -22.81 5.84 3.26
N ILE A 8 -21.96 6.84 3.48
CA ILE A 8 -21.92 7.66 4.69
C ILE A 8 -22.06 9.13 4.32
N SER A 9 -22.69 9.92 5.18
CA SER A 9 -22.72 11.38 5.09
C SER A 9 -21.82 11.95 6.16
N VAL A 10 -20.88 12.81 5.77
CA VAL A 10 -19.88 13.40 6.67
C VAL A 10 -19.88 14.91 6.47
N GLY A 11 -20.02 15.66 7.56
CA GLY A 11 -19.80 17.12 7.54
C GLY A 11 -18.31 17.42 7.55
N VAL A 12 -17.88 18.37 6.73
CA VAL A 12 -16.49 18.84 6.63
C VAL A 12 -16.47 20.36 6.65
N LEU A 13 -15.32 20.96 6.95
CA LEU A 13 -15.15 22.40 6.83
C LEU A 13 -15.17 22.79 5.35
N ASP A 14 -15.68 23.98 5.04
CA ASP A 14 -15.76 24.49 3.66
C ASP A 14 -14.37 24.55 2.99
N ALA A 15 -13.34 24.92 3.75
CA ALA A 15 -11.96 24.98 3.26
C ALA A 15 -11.43 23.61 2.83
N ASP A 16 -11.77 22.55 3.57
CA ASP A 16 -11.39 21.18 3.20
C ASP A 16 -12.14 20.76 1.95
N TYR A 17 -13.45 21.03 1.89
CA TYR A 17 -14.26 20.72 0.71
C TYR A 17 -13.70 21.35 -0.56
N GLU A 18 -13.37 22.64 -0.52
CA GLU A 18 -12.79 23.34 -1.68
C GLU A 18 -11.40 22.81 -2.07
N SER A 19 -10.59 22.41 -1.09
CA SER A 19 -9.29 21.76 -1.36
C SER A 19 -9.47 20.44 -2.11
N PHE A 20 -10.40 19.59 -1.67
CA PHE A 20 -10.71 18.33 -2.36
C PHE A 20 -11.37 18.56 -3.72
N ARG A 21 -12.21 19.59 -3.85
CA ARG A 21 -12.84 19.98 -5.12
C ARG A 21 -11.80 20.42 -6.15
N GLN A 22 -10.82 21.22 -5.74
CA GLN A 22 -9.74 21.66 -6.61
C GLN A 22 -8.87 20.47 -7.05
N ALA A 23 -8.47 19.61 -6.10
CA ALA A 23 -7.70 18.41 -6.40
C ALA A 23 -8.45 17.47 -7.37
N SER A 24 -9.76 17.31 -7.17
CA SER A 24 -10.64 16.53 -8.05
C SER A 24 -10.61 17.03 -9.49
N ARG A 25 -10.68 18.35 -9.70
CA ARG A 25 -10.59 18.99 -11.02
C ARG A 25 -9.23 18.79 -11.66
N THR A 26 -8.15 19.04 -10.91
CA THR A 26 -6.78 18.94 -11.42
C THR A 26 -6.42 17.51 -11.80
N GLN A 27 -6.89 16.51 -11.05
CA GLN A 27 -6.56 15.11 -11.27
C GLN A 27 -7.57 14.39 -12.18
N GLY A 28 -8.72 15.01 -12.48
CA GLY A 28 -9.81 14.36 -13.24
C GLY A 28 -10.46 13.20 -12.49
N ARG A 29 -10.42 13.22 -11.15
CA ARG A 29 -10.89 12.11 -10.29
C ARG A 29 -12.03 12.57 -9.39
N PRO A 30 -13.09 11.79 -9.16
CA PRO A 30 -14.18 12.19 -8.27
C PRO A 30 -13.72 12.44 -6.83
N ILE A 31 -14.28 13.44 -6.16
CA ILE A 31 -14.00 13.74 -4.73
C ILE A 31 -14.18 12.49 -3.85
N ALA A 32 -15.24 11.70 -4.09
CA ALA A 32 -15.49 10.48 -3.34
C ALA A 32 -14.34 9.46 -3.47
N GLN A 33 -13.62 9.43 -4.59
CA GLN A 33 -12.45 8.58 -4.76
C GLN A 33 -11.27 9.07 -3.89
N LEU A 34 -11.04 10.38 -3.86
CA LEU A 34 -10.01 10.99 -3.01
C LEU A 34 -10.29 10.74 -1.52
N ILE A 35 -11.54 10.85 -1.10
CA ILE A 35 -11.95 10.54 0.28
C ILE A 35 -11.70 9.07 0.59
N ARG A 36 -12.08 8.15 -0.30
CA ARG A 36 -11.81 6.71 -0.09
C ARG A 36 -10.32 6.40 0.03
N GLU A 37 -9.47 7.10 -0.70
CA GLU A 37 -8.00 6.97 -0.56
C GLU A 37 -7.52 7.47 0.79
N ALA A 38 -7.97 8.65 1.23
CA ALA A 38 -7.65 9.18 2.55
C ALA A 38 -8.10 8.23 3.67
N MET A 39 -9.32 7.68 3.57
CA MET A 39 -9.82 6.69 4.53
C MET A 39 -8.99 5.41 4.52
N SER A 40 -8.54 4.96 3.35
CA SER A 40 -7.70 3.76 3.21
C SER A 40 -6.31 3.99 3.82
N LEU A 41 -5.74 5.17 3.62
CA LEU A 41 -4.48 5.58 4.23
C LEU A 41 -4.57 5.57 5.75
N TYR A 42 -5.58 6.26 6.30
CA TYR A 42 -5.81 6.31 7.74
C TYR A 42 -6.02 4.92 8.34
N ARG A 43 -6.80 4.06 7.67
CA ARG A 43 -7.01 2.69 8.11
C ARG A 43 -5.69 1.92 8.19
N ARG A 44 -4.88 1.99 7.13
CA ARG A 44 -3.59 1.30 7.06
C ARG A 44 -2.59 1.76 8.13
N GLU A 45 -2.62 3.04 8.48
CA GLU A 45 -1.65 3.65 9.39
C GLU A 45 -2.05 3.54 10.86
N HIS A 46 -3.35 3.60 11.15
CA HIS A 46 -3.84 3.75 12.52
C HIS A 46 -4.78 2.63 12.99
N ILE A 47 -5.43 1.91 12.08
CA ILE A 47 -6.46 0.91 12.43
C ILE A 47 -5.93 -0.51 12.23
N GLU A 48 -5.27 -0.77 11.11
CA GLU A 48 -4.71 -2.07 10.79
C GLU A 48 -3.56 -2.38 11.75
N ARG A 49 -3.77 -3.38 12.62
CA ARG A 49 -2.71 -3.93 13.46
C ARG A 49 -1.74 -4.68 12.56
N ARG A 50 -0.60 -4.06 12.26
CA ARG A 50 0.51 -4.76 11.60
C ARG A 50 1.16 -5.69 12.60
N THR A 51 1.12 -6.99 12.33
CA THR A 51 1.96 -7.96 13.05
C THR A 51 3.41 -7.66 12.70
N PRO A 52 4.28 -7.34 13.68
CA PRO A 52 5.70 -7.21 13.44
C PRO A 52 6.23 -8.47 12.75
N LEU A 53 7.18 -8.35 11.82
CA LEU A 53 7.73 -9.52 11.11
C LEU A 53 8.29 -10.58 12.07
N ARG A 54 8.84 -10.16 13.22
CA ARG A 54 9.30 -11.06 14.29
C ARG A 54 8.19 -11.91 14.92
N ASP A 55 6.94 -11.44 14.84
CA ASP A 55 5.76 -12.08 15.42
C ASP A 55 4.98 -12.87 14.33
N VAL A 56 5.45 -12.84 13.08
CA VAL A 56 4.96 -13.74 12.02
C VAL A 56 5.57 -15.12 12.25
N PRO A 57 4.77 -16.16 12.52
CA PRO A 57 5.29 -17.49 12.77
C PRO A 57 5.98 -18.01 11.51
N ALA A 58 7.23 -18.47 11.65
CA ALA A 58 7.89 -19.23 10.61
C ALA A 58 7.13 -20.56 10.45
N LEU A 59 6.45 -20.73 9.32
CA LEU A 59 5.77 -21.98 9.03
C LEU A 59 6.84 -23.06 8.73
N ALA A 60 7.07 -23.93 9.70
CA ALA A 60 8.00 -25.05 9.57
C ALA A 60 7.34 -26.22 8.79
N GLY A 61 8.12 -26.92 7.97
CA GLY A 61 7.66 -28.14 7.27
C GLY A 61 7.41 -27.99 5.77
N HIS A 62 7.65 -26.80 5.21
CA HIS A 62 7.59 -26.61 3.76
C HIS A 62 8.92 -27.00 3.12
N ARG A 63 8.85 -27.72 2.00
CA ARG A 63 10.00 -27.99 1.13
C ARG A 63 10.14 -26.82 0.15
N LEU A 64 11.37 -26.41 -0.10
CA LEU A 64 11.67 -25.45 -1.16
C LEU A 64 11.11 -25.96 -2.50
N VAL A 65 10.38 -25.11 -3.22
CA VAL A 65 9.83 -25.43 -4.55
C VAL A 65 10.95 -25.60 -5.59
N ALA A 66 12.06 -24.88 -5.39
CA ALA A 66 13.28 -24.97 -6.17
C ALA A 66 14.49 -24.68 -5.27
N ASP A 67 15.70 -25.00 -5.75
CA ASP A 67 16.92 -24.64 -5.05
C ASP A 67 17.02 -23.12 -4.87
N LEU A 68 17.48 -22.69 -3.69
CA LEU A 68 17.72 -21.27 -3.45
C LEU A 68 18.92 -20.82 -4.29
N PRO A 69 18.84 -19.65 -4.96
CA PRO A 69 19.96 -19.10 -5.69
C PRO A 69 21.14 -18.88 -4.76
N ARG A 70 22.35 -18.98 -5.32
CA ARG A 70 23.55 -18.72 -4.54
C ARG A 70 23.68 -17.23 -4.24
N ARG A 71 24.43 -16.91 -3.18
CA ARG A 71 24.58 -15.52 -2.71
C ARG A 71 25.16 -14.60 -3.78
N ASP A 72 26.12 -15.08 -4.55
CA ASP A 72 26.77 -14.39 -5.67
C ASP A 72 25.77 -14.08 -6.79
N GLU A 73 24.94 -15.04 -7.18
CA GLU A 73 23.87 -14.84 -8.18
C GLU A 73 22.89 -13.72 -7.77
N LEU A 74 22.50 -13.69 -6.49
CA LEU A 74 21.55 -12.70 -5.97
C LEU A 74 22.19 -11.32 -5.77
N TYR A 75 23.44 -11.26 -5.29
CA TYR A 75 24.12 -9.99 -5.03
C TYR A 75 24.45 -9.25 -6.32
N ASP A 76 24.85 -9.96 -7.37
CA ASP A 76 25.20 -9.35 -8.66
C ASP A 76 23.95 -8.79 -9.38
N GLU A 77 22.77 -9.37 -9.17
CA GLU A 77 21.50 -8.85 -9.69
C GLU A 77 21.04 -7.58 -8.96
N ILE A 78 21.12 -7.57 -7.62
CA ILE A 78 20.63 -6.45 -6.80
C ILE A 78 21.63 -5.28 -6.77
N PHE A 79 22.92 -5.58 -6.78
CA PHE A 79 24.01 -4.60 -6.72
C PHE A 79 24.95 -4.82 -7.91
N PRO A 80 24.50 -4.46 -9.14
CA PRO A 80 25.35 -4.61 -10.31
C PRO A 80 26.64 -3.80 -10.11
N PRO A 81 27.81 -4.36 -10.49
CA PRO A 81 29.08 -3.66 -10.37
C PRO A 81 29.04 -2.34 -11.16
N ILE A 82 29.55 -1.28 -10.53
CA ILE A 82 29.49 0.11 -11.02
C ILE A 82 30.24 0.29 -12.35
N ASP A 83 31.13 -0.64 -12.70
CA ASP A 83 31.98 -0.58 -13.90
C ASP A 83 31.29 -0.99 -15.21
N LYS A 84 29.96 -1.21 -15.19
CA LYS A 84 29.14 -1.41 -16.40
C LYS A 84 28.03 -0.36 -16.50
N ALA A 85 28.43 0.92 -16.54
CA ALA A 85 27.60 2.03 -17.01
C ALA A 85 28.08 2.49 -18.40
#